data_AF-A0A218PWE0-F1
#
_entry.id   AF-A0A218PWE0-F1
#
_cell.length_a   1.000
_cell.length_b   1.000
_cell.length_c   1.000
_cell.angle_alpha   90.00
_cell.angle_beta   90.00
_cell.angle_gamma   90.00
#
_symmetry.space_group_name_H-M   'P 1'
#
loop_
_entity.id
_entity.type
_entity.pdbx_description
1 polymer ?
#
loop_
_entity_poly.entity_id
_entity_poly.type
_entity_poly.pdbx_seq_one_letter_code
_entity_poly.pdbx_strand_id
1 'polypeptide(L)'
;MTFWFAARRAVALSAILAPMSGVPAQAEAATDEPAGSIEQLLKSGWEVAGYASNADNRSTFILLKNSSQPYLVQCLAGYDVTRTPRVFQNCYKLR
;
A
#
# COMPACT_ATOMS: atom_id res chain seq x y z
N MET A 1 13.59 -59.45 32.45
CA MET A 1 14.74 -58.66 31.94
C MET A 1 14.27 -57.92 30.70
N THR A 2 14.27 -56.59 30.82
CA THR A 2 14.09 -55.56 29.79
C THR A 2 14.79 -55.89 28.49
N PHE A 3 14.19 -55.57 27.32
CA PHE A 3 14.79 -54.68 26.31
C PHE A 3 13.71 -54.08 25.39
N TRP A 4 13.74 -52.75 25.34
CA TRP A 4 12.90 -51.84 24.58
C TRP A 4 12.98 -52.07 23.07
N PHE A 5 11.82 -52.13 22.39
CA PHE A 5 11.72 -51.84 20.96
C PHE A 5 11.67 -50.32 20.76
N ALA A 6 12.81 -49.71 20.43
CA ALA A 6 12.88 -48.33 19.98
C ALA A 6 12.48 -48.24 18.49
N ALA A 7 11.18 -48.17 18.21
CA ALA A 7 10.69 -47.85 16.87
C ALA A 7 10.76 -46.33 16.65
N ARG A 8 11.85 -45.86 16.03
CA ARG A 8 11.95 -44.48 15.52
C ARG A 8 10.96 -44.32 14.36
N ARG A 9 9.77 -43.78 14.64
CA ARG A 9 8.86 -43.30 13.59
C ARG A 9 9.40 -41.98 13.06
N ALA A 10 9.97 -42.01 11.85
CA ALA A 10 10.28 -40.82 11.10
C ALA A 10 8.95 -40.12 10.74
N VAL A 11 8.73 -38.92 11.28
CA VAL A 11 7.62 -38.06 10.88
C VAL A 11 8.06 -37.37 9.59
N ALA A 12 7.53 -37.83 8.46
CA ALA A 12 7.69 -37.13 7.18
C ALA A 12 6.82 -35.87 7.21
N LEU A 13 7.45 -34.69 7.36
CA LEU A 13 6.79 -33.41 7.11
C LEU A 13 6.59 -33.24 5.60
N SER A 14 5.40 -33.57 5.11
CA SER A 14 4.98 -33.18 3.76
C SER A 14 4.67 -31.68 3.74
N ALA A 15 5.59 -30.90 3.18
CA ALA A 15 5.35 -29.50 2.87
C ALA A 15 4.33 -29.39 1.73
N ILE A 16 3.12 -28.94 2.05
CA ILE A 16 2.07 -28.66 1.06
C ILE A 16 2.45 -27.36 0.35
N LEU A 17 3.07 -27.47 -0.83
CA LEU A 17 3.29 -26.36 -1.75
C LEU A 17 1.96 -26.07 -2.47
N ALA A 18 1.16 -25.15 -1.92
CA ALA A 18 0.01 -24.61 -2.63
C ALA A 18 0.51 -23.61 -3.70
N PRO A 19 0.13 -23.76 -4.98
CA PRO A 19 0.44 -22.75 -5.99
C PRO A 19 -0.40 -21.51 -5.69
N MET A 20 0.24 -20.43 -5.23
CA MET A 20 -0.36 -19.11 -5.21
C MET A 20 -0.53 -18.65 -6.66
N SER A 21 -1.65 -18.99 -7.28
CA SER A 21 -2.12 -18.39 -8.52
C SER A 21 -2.51 -16.94 -8.21
N GLY A 22 -1.50 -16.06 -8.16
CA GLY A 22 -1.68 -14.62 -8.06
C GLY A 22 -2.32 -14.13 -9.34
N VAL A 23 -3.61 -13.81 -9.28
CA VAL A 23 -4.26 -12.99 -10.29
C VAL A 23 -3.56 -11.63 -10.20
N PRO A 24 -2.91 -11.11 -11.27
CA PRO A 24 -2.42 -9.74 -11.22
C PRO A 24 -3.64 -8.85 -11.03
N ALA A 25 -3.72 -8.18 -9.88
CA ALA A 25 -4.68 -7.12 -9.68
C ALA A 25 -4.31 -6.02 -10.69
N GLN A 26 -4.96 -6.02 -11.85
CA GLN A 26 -4.91 -4.91 -12.77
C GLN A 26 -5.62 -3.76 -12.06
N ALA A 27 -4.84 -2.89 -11.43
CA ALA A 27 -5.32 -1.59 -11.01
C ALA A 27 -5.78 -0.87 -12.28
N GLU A 28 -7.09 -0.69 -12.43
CA GLU A 28 -7.64 0.16 -13.47
C GLU A 28 -7.00 1.54 -13.32
N ALA A 29 -6.60 2.15 -14.44
CA ALA A 29 -6.07 3.50 -14.41
C ALA A 29 -7.17 4.41 -13.87
N ALA A 30 -7.03 4.84 -12.61
CA ALA A 30 -7.97 5.74 -11.97
C ALA A 30 -8.10 6.99 -12.83
N THR A 31 -9.34 7.36 -13.17
CA THR A 31 -9.61 8.68 -13.74
C THR A 31 -9.10 9.74 -12.77
N ASP A 32 -8.26 10.67 -13.25
CA ASP A 32 -7.61 11.76 -12.49
C ASP A 32 -8.63 12.79 -11.96
N GLU A 33 -9.56 12.35 -11.12
CA GLU A 33 -10.49 13.23 -10.42
C GLU A 33 -9.73 13.90 -9.26
N PRO A 34 -9.48 15.21 -9.32
CA PRO A 34 -8.74 15.90 -8.29
C PRO A 34 -9.50 15.84 -6.96
N ALA A 35 -8.79 15.51 -5.89
CA ALA A 35 -9.35 15.35 -4.55
C ALA A 35 -9.17 16.60 -3.66
N GLY A 36 -8.59 17.68 -4.20
CA GLY A 36 -8.23 18.89 -3.44
C GLY A 36 -6.82 18.81 -2.85
N SER A 37 -6.52 19.68 -1.88
CA SER A 37 -5.23 19.68 -1.18
C SER A 37 -5.21 18.71 0.00
N ILE A 38 -4.01 18.26 0.40
CA ILE A 38 -3.82 17.41 1.59
C ILE A 38 -4.43 18.09 2.83
N GLU A 39 -4.20 19.39 3.01
CA GLU A 39 -4.72 20.14 4.14
C GLU A 39 -6.26 20.14 4.20
N GLN A 40 -6.93 20.36 3.07
CA GLN A 40 -8.39 20.32 2.99
C GLN A 40 -8.93 18.91 3.30
N LEU A 41 -8.27 17.88 2.80
CA LEU A 41 -8.64 16.49 3.07
C LEU A 41 -8.53 16.17 4.57
N LEU A 42 -7.40 16.52 5.19
CA LEU A 42 -7.21 16.31 6.63
C LEU A 42 -8.23 17.09 7.47
N LYS A 43 -8.51 18.35 7.11
CA LYS A 43 -9.54 19.17 7.79
C LYS A 43 -10.96 18.65 7.60
N SER A 44 -11.23 17.88 6.54
CA SER A 44 -12.54 17.28 6.25
C SER A 44 -12.69 15.85 6.78
N GLY A 45 -11.76 15.40 7.64
CA GLY A 45 -11.85 14.12 8.33
C GLY A 45 -11.28 12.94 7.53
N TRP A 46 -10.46 13.19 6.52
CA TRP A 46 -9.63 12.13 5.93
C TRP A 46 -8.46 11.80 6.85
N GLU A 47 -8.15 10.53 6.96
CA GLU A 47 -7.07 9.99 7.79
C GLU A 47 -5.96 9.40 6.92
N VAL A 48 -4.72 9.50 7.39
CA VAL A 48 -3.59 8.84 6.73
C VAL A 48 -3.66 7.33 6.96
N ALA A 49 -3.70 6.58 5.86
CA ALA A 49 -3.66 5.12 5.84
C ALA A 49 -2.24 4.58 5.58
N GLY A 50 -1.37 5.35 4.92
CA GLY A 50 0.00 4.92 4.66
C GLY A 50 0.85 5.92 3.89
N TYR A 51 2.15 5.62 3.81
CA TYR A 51 3.14 6.38 3.07
C TYR A 51 4.00 5.46 2.21
N ALA A 52 4.40 5.92 1.04
CA ALA A 52 5.44 5.31 0.23
C ALA A 52 6.34 6.40 -0.34
N SER A 53 7.65 6.30 -0.15
CA SER A 53 8.59 7.27 -0.71
C SER A 53 9.16 6.78 -2.03
N ASN A 54 9.41 7.71 -2.95
CA ASN A 54 10.16 7.40 -4.17
C ASN A 54 11.64 7.24 -3.84
N ALA A 55 12.37 6.45 -4.65
CA ALA A 55 13.77 6.10 -4.40
C ALA A 55 14.71 7.32 -4.33
N ASP A 56 14.31 8.45 -4.91
CA ASP A 56 15.07 9.69 -4.92
C ASP A 56 14.86 10.56 -3.67
N ASN A 57 13.98 10.16 -2.74
CA ASN A 57 13.59 10.89 -1.53
C ASN A 57 13.10 12.33 -1.79
N ARG A 58 12.72 12.67 -3.02
CA ARG A 58 12.22 14.02 -3.37
C ARG A 58 10.71 14.12 -3.32
N SER A 59 10.03 12.97 -3.29
CA SER A 59 8.59 12.91 -3.24
C SER A 59 8.09 11.67 -2.49
N THR A 60 6.90 11.83 -1.91
CA THR A 60 6.24 10.82 -1.10
C THR A 60 4.79 10.73 -1.53
N PHE A 61 4.34 9.51 -1.75
CA PHE A 61 2.95 9.16 -1.84
C PHE A 61 2.34 9.05 -0.45
N ILE A 62 1.20 9.69 -0.25
CA ILE A 62 0.40 9.64 0.96
C ILE A 62 -0.94 9.02 0.57
N LEU A 63 -1.31 7.93 1.22
CA LEU A 63 -2.61 7.31 1.06
C LEU A 63 -3.55 7.80 2.15
N LEU A 64 -4.68 8.35 1.77
CA LEU A 64 -5.72 8.87 2.65
C LEU A 64 -6.99 8.02 2.51
N LYS A 65 -7.65 7.79 3.64
CA LYS A 65 -8.94 7.10 3.73
C LYS A 65 -9.97 7.96 4.47
N ASN A 66 -11.24 7.72 4.22
CA ASN A 66 -12.34 8.30 4.99
C ASN A 66 -13.45 7.27 5.09
N SER A 67 -13.90 6.94 6.31
CA SER A 67 -14.90 5.89 6.54
C SER A 67 -16.25 6.20 5.88
N SER A 68 -16.53 7.47 5.60
CA SER A 68 -17.76 7.94 4.97
C SER A 68 -17.67 7.94 3.44
N GLN A 69 -16.52 7.57 2.86
CA GLN A 69 -16.28 7.59 1.42
C GLN A 69 -15.90 6.18 0.92
N PRO A 70 -16.44 5.74 -0.22
CA PRO A 70 -16.17 4.40 -0.77
C PRO A 70 -14.85 4.34 -1.56
N TYR A 71 -13.99 5.35 -1.45
CA TYR A 71 -12.75 5.47 -2.22
C TYR A 71 -11.59 5.97 -1.35
N LEU A 72 -10.37 5.72 -1.83
CA LEU A 72 -9.15 6.25 -1.23
C LEU A 72 -8.69 7.47 -2.02
N VAL A 73 -7.86 8.31 -1.39
CA VAL A 73 -7.17 9.39 -2.08
C VAL A 73 -5.67 9.16 -1.99
N GLN A 74 -4.98 9.20 -3.12
CA GLN A 74 -3.53 9.17 -3.17
C GLN A 74 -3.02 10.56 -3.52
N CYS A 75 -2.16 11.09 -2.65
CA CYS A 75 -1.47 12.35 -2.85
C CYS A 75 0.00 12.11 -3.13
N LEU A 76 0.55 12.68 -4.19
CA LEU A 76 1.98 12.84 -4.39
C LEU A 76 2.39 14.23 -3.88
N ALA A 77 3.21 14.28 -2.84
CA ALA A 77 3.79 15.51 -2.32
C ALA A 77 5.31 15.50 -2.50
N GLY A 78 5.90 16.62 -2.89
CA GLY A 78 7.34 16.67 -3.09
C GLY A 78 7.92 18.05 -3.29
N TYR A 79 9.23 18.08 -3.48
CA TYR A 79 10.01 19.27 -3.73
C TYR A 79 10.86 19.10 -5.00
N ASP A 80 10.60 19.94 -6.00
CA ASP A 80 11.29 19.95 -7.28
C ASP A 80 11.90 21.34 -7.54
N VAL A 81 13.22 21.41 -7.58
CA VAL A 81 13.98 22.65 -7.81
C VAL A 81 13.82 23.22 -9.23
N THR A 82 13.30 22.41 -10.16
CA THR A 82 13.10 22.80 -11.56
C THR A 82 11.72 23.38 -11.83
N ARG A 83 10.78 23.28 -10.87
CA ARG A 83 9.40 23.78 -10.99
C ARG A 83 9.18 25.07 -10.21
N THR A 84 8.17 25.83 -10.64
CA THR A 84 7.64 27.00 -9.92
C THR A 84 6.12 26.85 -9.76
N PRO A 85 5.58 26.71 -8.53
CA PRO A 85 6.29 26.60 -7.26
C PRO A 85 7.11 25.30 -7.13
N ARG A 86 8.16 25.33 -6.30
CA ARG A 86 9.05 24.18 -6.08
C ARG A 86 8.39 23.07 -5.27
N VAL A 87 7.57 23.45 -4.30
CA VAL A 87 6.73 22.52 -3.54
C VAL A 87 5.50 22.21 -4.39
N PHE A 88 5.19 20.93 -4.54
CA PHE A 88 4.00 20.49 -5.25
C PHE A 88 3.24 19.43 -4.45
N GLN A 89 1.93 19.39 -4.66
CA GLN A 89 1.05 18.33 -4.20
C GLN A 89 0.02 18.04 -5.29
N ASN A 90 -0.22 16.77 -5.60
CA ASN A 90 -1.29 16.36 -6.50
C ASN A 90 -2.03 15.20 -5.85
N CYS A 91 -3.33 15.36 -5.62
CA CYS A 91 -4.17 14.36 -4.96
C CYS A 91 -5.29 13.89 -5.88
N TYR A 92 -5.43 12.58 -6.01
CA TYR A 92 -6.40 11.95 -6.89
C TYR A 92 -7.20 10.88 -6.16
N LYS A 93 -8.47 10.75 -6.53
CA LYS A 93 -9.33 9.67 -6.06
C LYS A 93 -8.90 8.35 -6.73
N LEU A 94 -8.66 7.33 -5.93
CA LEU A 94 -8.43 5.96 -6.40
C LEU A 94 -9.77 5.25 -6.50
N ARG A 95 -10.09 4.70 -7.67
CA ARG A 95 -11.25 3.82 -7.89
C ARG A 95 -10.79 2.38 -7.94
#